data_AF-A0A2S2NWA2-F1
#
_entry.id   AF-A0A2S2NWA2-F1
#
_cell.length_a   1.000
_cell.length_b   1.000
_cell.length_c   1.000
_cell.angle_alpha   90.00
_cell.angle_beta   90.00
_cell.angle_gamma   90.00
#
_symmetry.space_group_name_H-M   'P 1'
#
loop_
_entity.id
_entity.type
_entity.pdbx_description
1 polymer ?
#
loop_
_entity_poly.entity_id
_entity_poly.type
_entity_poly.pdbx_seq_one_letter_code
_entity_poly.pdbx_strand_id
1 'polypeptide(L)'
;IKEIQRDLANAPFHRLGQHINCARYFCQRYFCQPDTKKNELNLVPEAISSGMMSEIQNAVSRLISKASSLLENKTNNICEQFNSVINKHIGGKRINFSSRGNYNTRIEAAVVSFNTKEFLRKIHKKMTNDHSPGKFGKKYLNNHSRKLSNTAKRRRLFPER
;
A
#
# COMPACT_ATOMS: atom_id res chain seq x y z
N ILE A 1 0.22 18.72 17.22
CA ILE A 1 -0.01 17.32 17.68
C ILE A 1 -1.32 17.16 18.46
N LYS A 2 -1.60 17.97 19.49
CA LYS A 2 -2.84 17.83 20.28
C LYS A 2 -4.13 17.95 19.45
N GLU A 3 -4.13 18.78 18.41
CA GLU A 3 -5.29 18.96 17.51
C GLU A 3 -5.57 17.71 16.69
N ILE A 4 -4.57 17.14 15.99
CA ILE A 4 -4.76 15.89 15.23
C ILE A 4 -5.17 14.72 16.14
N GLN A 5 -4.68 14.65 17.38
CA GLN A 5 -5.10 13.62 18.33
C GLN A 5 -6.59 13.74 18.68
N ARG A 6 -7.09 14.97 18.84
CA ARG A 6 -8.52 15.23 19.08
C ARG A 6 -9.36 14.87 17.84
N ASP A 7 -8.89 15.23 16.64
CA ASP A 7 -9.57 14.88 15.40
C ASP A 7 -9.66 13.37 15.20
N LEU A 8 -8.56 12.64 15.43
CA LEU A 8 -8.52 11.18 15.34
C LEU A 8 -9.41 10.51 16.38
N ALA A 9 -9.46 11.03 17.61
CA ALA A 9 -10.35 10.55 18.65
C ALA A 9 -11.83 10.77 18.30
N ASN A 10 -12.14 11.88 17.63
CA ASN A 10 -13.50 12.22 17.24
C ASN A 10 -13.92 11.60 15.90
N ALA A 11 -12.99 11.09 15.09
CA ALA A 11 -13.27 10.52 13.78
C ALA A 11 -14.32 9.38 13.79
N PRO A 12 -14.31 8.43 14.74
CA PRO A 12 -15.36 7.41 14.83
C PRO A 12 -16.75 7.99 15.08
N PHE A 13 -16.86 8.95 16.01
CA PHE A 13 -18.12 9.62 16.34
C PHE A 13 -18.66 10.40 15.14
N HIS A 14 -17.78 11.17 14.49
CA HIS A 14 -18.12 11.88 13.27
C HIS A 14 -18.62 10.95 12.16
N ARG A 15 -17.97 9.79 11.98
CA ARG A 15 -18.35 8.81 10.97
C ARG A 15 -19.71 8.16 11.25
N LEU A 16 -20.08 8.04 12.52
CA LEU A 16 -21.35 7.46 12.97
C LEU A 16 -22.47 8.51 13.13
N GLY A 17 -22.26 9.74 12.67
CA GLY A 17 -23.28 10.79 12.67
C GLY A 17 -23.32 11.67 13.93
N GLN A 18 -22.39 11.49 14.88
CA GLN A 18 -22.29 12.36 16.06
C GLN A 18 -21.27 13.48 15.83
N HIS A 19 -21.77 14.70 15.69
CA HIS A 19 -20.95 15.87 15.31
C HIS A 19 -20.60 16.81 16.46
N ILE A 20 -20.95 16.48 17.71
CA ILE A 20 -20.84 17.36 18.90
C ILE A 20 -19.42 17.93 19.09
N ASN A 21 -18.38 17.11 18.86
CA ASN A 21 -16.98 17.47 19.11
C ASN A 21 -16.19 17.73 17.82
N CYS A 22 -16.86 17.96 16.68
CA CYS A 22 -16.17 18.21 15.42
C CYS A 22 -15.61 19.63 15.35
N ALA A 23 -14.33 19.75 15.01
CA ALA A 23 -13.77 21.04 14.62
C ALA A 23 -14.42 21.55 13.32
N ARG A 24 -14.51 22.88 13.19
CA ARG A 24 -15.17 23.52 12.03
C ARG A 24 -14.53 23.10 10.70
N TYR A 25 -13.21 23.05 10.61
CA TYR A 25 -12.49 22.61 9.41
C TYR A 25 -12.70 21.13 9.08
N PHE A 26 -12.92 20.30 10.11
CA PHE A 26 -13.09 18.86 10.00
C PHE A 26 -14.49 18.52 9.50
N CYS A 27 -15.49 19.29 9.93
CA CYS A 27 -16.88 19.10 9.54
C CYS A 27 -17.27 19.87 8.26
N GLN A 28 -16.58 20.94 7.86
CA GLN A 28 -17.00 21.76 6.71
C GLN A 28 -16.46 21.31 5.35
N ARG A 29 -15.40 20.49 5.27
CA ARG A 29 -14.78 20.15 3.99
C ARG A 29 -15.48 19.00 3.27
N TYR A 30 -16.04 19.33 2.11
CA TYR A 30 -16.49 18.52 0.97
C TYR A 30 -17.54 17.41 1.16
N PHE A 31 -17.81 16.89 2.37
CA PHE A 31 -18.79 15.78 2.56
C PHE A 31 -19.79 15.95 3.71
N CYS A 32 -19.68 17.02 4.50
CA CYS A 32 -20.65 17.33 5.56
C CYS A 32 -21.06 18.79 5.41
N GLN A 33 -22.00 19.09 4.50
CA GLN A 33 -22.54 20.45 4.47
C GLN A 33 -23.49 20.62 5.67
N PRO A 34 -23.41 21.75 6.39
CA PRO A 34 -24.26 22.02 7.57
C PRO A 34 -25.76 21.87 7.29
N ASP A 35 -26.16 22.09 6.03
CA ASP A 35 -27.55 22.14 5.61
C ASP A 35 -28.09 20.78 5.11
N THR A 36 -27.23 19.78 4.86
CA THR A 36 -27.65 18.44 4.35
C THR A 36 -27.68 17.34 5.42
N LYS A 37 -27.13 17.57 6.62
CA LYS A 37 -27.00 16.54 7.68
C LYS A 37 -27.72 16.84 9.00
N LYS A 38 -28.65 17.80 9.02
CA LYS A 38 -29.51 18.03 10.20
C LYS A 38 -30.32 16.79 10.62
N ASN A 39 -30.49 15.82 9.73
CA ASN A 39 -31.20 14.55 9.95
C ASN A 39 -30.30 13.31 9.78
N GLU A 40 -28.98 13.41 9.91
CA GLU A 40 -28.14 12.22 9.86
C GLU A 40 -28.42 11.33 11.07
N LEU A 41 -28.71 10.05 10.81
CA LEU A 41 -28.97 9.07 11.85
C LEU A 41 -27.71 8.90 12.71
N ASN A 42 -27.83 9.18 14.01
CA ASN A 42 -26.75 8.95 14.96
C ASN A 42 -26.72 7.47 15.34
N LEU A 43 -25.72 6.75 14.84
CA LEU A 43 -25.50 5.32 15.08
C LEU A 43 -24.57 5.03 16.27
N VAL A 44 -24.09 6.07 16.96
CA VAL A 44 -23.22 5.91 18.13
C VAL A 44 -23.90 5.13 19.26
N PRO A 45 -25.19 5.36 19.61
CA PRO A 45 -25.87 4.60 20.64
C PRO A 45 -25.90 3.09 20.34
N GLU A 46 -26.17 2.70 19.10
CA GLU A 46 -26.20 1.31 18.63
C GLU A 46 -24.79 0.70 18.61
N ALA A 47 -23.78 1.47 18.22
CA ALA A 47 -22.39 1.03 18.26
C ALA A 47 -21.89 0.83 19.71
N ILE A 48 -22.36 1.64 20.66
CA ILE A 48 -22.06 1.47 22.08
C ILE A 48 -22.78 0.25 22.64
N SER A 49 -24.08 0.09 22.37
CA SER A 49 -24.88 -1.02 22.89
C SER A 49 -24.42 -2.38 22.35
N SER A 50 -23.94 -2.43 21.11
CA SER A 50 -23.33 -3.62 20.51
C SER A 50 -21.88 -3.89 20.95
N GLY A 51 -21.26 -2.98 21.70
CA GLY A 51 -19.84 -3.07 22.10
C GLY A 51 -18.84 -2.73 20.98
N MET A 52 -19.31 -2.57 19.73
CA MET A 52 -18.49 -2.24 18.56
C MET A 52 -17.68 -0.96 18.75
N MET A 53 -18.24 0.03 19.45
CA MET A 53 -17.57 1.30 19.70
C MET A 53 -16.30 1.13 20.55
N SER A 54 -16.30 0.19 21.50
CA SER A 54 -15.13 -0.11 22.33
C SER A 54 -13.99 -0.68 21.48
N GLU A 55 -14.29 -1.61 20.58
CA GLU A 55 -13.29 -2.18 19.66
C GLU A 55 -12.72 -1.11 18.71
N ILE A 56 -13.58 -0.24 18.18
CA ILE A 56 -13.15 0.87 17.33
C ILE A 56 -12.24 1.82 18.11
N GLN A 57 -12.62 2.20 19.33
CA GLN A 57 -11.82 3.08 20.18
C GLN A 57 -10.48 2.44 20.57
N ASN A 58 -10.45 1.14 20.84
CA ASN A 58 -9.22 0.39 21.10
C ASN A 58 -8.27 0.43 19.90
N ALA A 59 -8.78 0.23 18.68
CA ALA A 59 -7.97 0.35 17.47
C ALA A 59 -7.46 1.78 17.26
N VAL A 60 -8.33 2.78 17.44
CA VAL A 60 -8.01 4.20 17.24
C VAL A 60 -7.04 4.72 18.30
N SER A 61 -7.07 4.20 19.54
CA SER A 61 -6.15 4.59 20.61
C SER A 61 -4.67 4.41 20.20
N ARG A 62 -4.37 3.32 19.48
CA ARG A 62 -3.02 3.04 18.95
C ARG A 62 -2.61 4.10 17.94
N LEU A 63 -3.53 4.48 17.06
CA LEU A 63 -3.31 5.54 16.07
C LEU A 63 -3.08 6.90 16.73
N ILE A 64 -3.88 7.27 17.73
CA ILE A 64 -3.74 8.53 18.50
C ILE A 64 -2.38 8.59 19.19
N SER A 65 -1.93 7.47 19.78
CA SER A 65 -0.62 7.38 20.44
C SER A 65 0.56 7.61 19.48
N LYS A 66 0.34 7.40 18.18
CA LYS A 66 1.32 7.56 17.10
C LYS A 66 1.03 8.75 16.18
N ALA A 67 0.13 9.66 16.58
CA ALA A 67 -0.29 10.78 15.74
C ALA A 67 0.86 11.75 15.37
N SER A 68 1.89 11.87 16.23
CA SER A 68 3.11 12.62 15.90
C SER A 68 3.89 11.98 14.75
N SER A 69 4.11 10.66 14.80
CA SER A 69 4.72 9.90 13.70
C SER A 69 3.93 10.02 12.41
N LEU A 70 2.59 10.04 12.49
CA LEU A 70 1.72 10.20 11.33
C LEU A 70 1.90 11.56 10.65
N LEU A 71 1.97 12.65 11.42
CA LEU A 71 2.22 14.00 10.90
C LEU A 71 3.59 14.13 10.23
N GLU A 72 4.59 13.50 10.83
CA GLU A 72 5.97 13.53 10.35
C GLU A 72 6.25 12.49 9.25
N ASN A 73 5.22 11.75 8.82
CA ASN A 73 5.32 10.62 7.89
C ASN A 73 6.44 9.63 8.28
N LYS A 74 6.64 9.45 9.58
CA LYS A 74 7.60 8.51 10.13
C LYS A 74 7.03 7.11 9.96
N THR A 75 7.54 6.40 8.97
CA THR A 75 7.29 4.97 8.86
C THR A 75 8.11 4.25 9.92
N ASN A 76 7.46 3.34 10.65
CA ASN A 76 8.19 2.48 11.56
C ASN A 76 9.12 1.60 10.72
N ASN A 77 10.39 1.97 10.84
CA ASN A 77 11.54 1.13 10.69
C ASN A 77 11.98 0.83 9.24
N ILE A 78 12.93 1.63 8.77
CA ILE A 78 13.78 1.28 7.63
C ILE A 78 14.35 -0.15 7.75
N CYS A 79 14.58 -0.65 8.98
CA CYS A 79 14.98 -2.04 9.21
C CYS A 79 13.86 -3.05 8.93
N GLU A 80 12.58 -2.73 9.16
CA GLU A 80 11.47 -3.63 8.77
C GLU A 80 11.34 -3.70 7.24
N GLN A 81 11.45 -2.55 6.57
CA GLN A 81 11.48 -2.51 5.11
C GLN A 81 12.69 -3.27 4.55
N PHE A 82 13.86 -3.09 5.16
CA PHE A 82 15.07 -3.82 4.77
C PHE A 82 14.96 -5.32 5.05
N ASN A 83 14.41 -5.73 6.19
CA ASN A 83 14.14 -7.14 6.51
C ASN A 83 13.18 -7.77 5.50
N SER A 84 12.16 -7.04 5.05
CA SER A 84 11.29 -7.50 3.96
C SER A 84 12.07 -7.76 2.67
N VAL A 85 13.03 -6.90 2.32
CA VAL A 85 13.89 -7.09 1.14
C VAL A 85 14.87 -8.25 1.33
N ILE A 86 15.47 -8.41 2.51
CA ILE A 86 16.32 -9.56 2.85
C ILE A 86 15.53 -10.86 2.67
N ASN A 87 14.32 -10.94 3.23
CA ASN A 87 13.47 -12.13 3.15
C ASN A 87 13.16 -12.53 1.69
N LYS A 88 12.99 -11.55 0.79
CA LYS A 88 12.80 -11.82 -0.65
C LYS A 88 14.05 -12.41 -1.32
N HIS A 89 15.25 -11.94 -0.96
CA HIS A 89 16.50 -12.45 -1.53
C HIS A 89 16.91 -13.82 -0.94
N ILE A 90 16.55 -14.08 0.32
CA ILE A 90 16.69 -15.41 0.92
C ILE A 90 15.66 -16.37 0.32
N GLY A 91 14.45 -15.89 -0.01
CA GLY A 91 13.46 -16.59 -0.82
C GLY A 91 12.74 -17.73 -0.11
N GLY A 92 12.70 -17.72 1.23
CA GLY A 92 12.05 -18.75 2.04
C GLY A 92 12.59 -20.18 1.88
N LYS A 93 13.54 -20.42 0.97
CA LYS A 93 14.18 -21.72 0.78
C LYS A 93 15.07 -21.99 1.97
N ARG A 94 15.01 -23.24 2.48
CA ARG A 94 16.02 -23.78 3.39
C ARG A 94 17.39 -23.42 2.83
N ILE A 95 18.17 -22.67 3.59
CA ILE A 95 19.53 -22.26 3.23
C ILE A 95 20.26 -23.55 2.87
N ASN A 96 20.65 -23.70 1.60
CA ASN A 96 21.42 -24.87 1.20
C ASN A 96 22.83 -24.68 1.78
N PHE A 97 23.07 -25.26 2.96
CA PHE A 97 24.33 -25.13 3.71
C PHE A 97 25.52 -25.77 2.97
N SER A 98 25.25 -26.59 1.96
CA SER A 98 26.29 -27.26 1.16
C SER A 98 27.12 -26.29 0.31
N SER A 99 26.66 -25.05 0.10
CA SER A 99 27.39 -24.04 -0.67
C SER A 99 27.83 -22.88 0.23
N ARG A 100 29.11 -22.88 0.63
CA ARG A 100 29.71 -21.82 1.46
C ARG A 100 29.52 -20.44 0.81
N GLY A 101 29.04 -19.46 1.57
CA GLY A 101 28.89 -18.05 1.13
C GLY A 101 27.53 -17.65 0.55
N ASN A 102 26.63 -18.60 0.27
CA ASN A 102 25.32 -18.33 -0.38
C ASN A 102 24.44 -17.35 0.43
N TYR A 103 24.47 -17.42 1.76
CA TYR A 103 23.73 -16.48 2.61
C TYR A 103 24.30 -15.06 2.50
N ASN A 104 25.62 -14.90 2.69
CA ASN A 104 26.29 -13.59 2.66
C ASN A 104 26.06 -12.87 1.33
N THR A 105 26.24 -13.57 0.20
CA THR A 105 25.98 -12.99 -1.13
C THR A 105 24.53 -12.55 -1.34
N ARG A 106 23.55 -13.26 -0.74
CA ARG A 106 22.13 -12.85 -0.78
C ARG A 106 21.85 -11.63 0.08
N ILE A 107 22.52 -11.49 1.22
CA ILE A 107 22.43 -10.29 2.06
C ILE A 107 23.06 -9.10 1.33
N GLU A 108 24.25 -9.25 0.76
CA GLU A 108 24.90 -8.22 -0.06
C GLU A 108 24.02 -7.77 -1.23
N ALA A 109 23.41 -8.72 -1.95
CA ALA A 109 22.42 -8.45 -2.99
C ALA A 109 21.21 -7.65 -2.44
N ALA A 110 20.68 -8.03 -1.28
CA ALA A 110 19.58 -7.33 -0.64
C ALA A 110 19.96 -5.89 -0.26
N VAL A 111 21.17 -5.65 0.25
CA VAL A 111 21.70 -4.31 0.57
C VAL A 111 21.76 -3.45 -0.69
N VAL A 112 22.37 -3.97 -1.76
CA VAL A 112 22.47 -3.24 -3.03
C VAL A 112 21.08 -2.94 -3.59
N SER A 113 20.16 -3.91 -3.53
CA SER A 113 18.78 -3.76 -4.00
C SER A 113 18.01 -2.70 -3.20
N PHE A 114 18.12 -2.72 -1.86
CA PHE A 114 17.44 -1.77 -0.98
C PHE A 114 17.93 -0.33 -1.19
N ASN A 115 19.25 -0.13 -1.27
CA ASN A 115 19.83 1.20 -1.37
C ASN A 115 19.73 1.79 -2.78
N THR A 116 19.93 0.99 -3.82
CA THR A 116 20.00 1.50 -5.20
C THR A 116 18.70 1.35 -5.97
N LYS A 117 17.82 0.41 -5.57
CA LYS A 117 16.62 -0.01 -6.32
C LYS A 117 16.90 -0.46 -7.77
N GLU A 118 18.17 -0.64 -8.13
CA GLU A 118 18.68 -0.88 -9.48
C GLU A 118 19.33 -2.27 -9.64
N PHE A 119 19.39 -3.06 -8.56
CA PHE A 119 20.08 -4.35 -8.52
C PHE A 119 19.67 -5.29 -9.66
N LEU A 120 18.36 -5.55 -9.80
CA LEU A 120 17.83 -6.40 -10.87
C LEU A 120 18.12 -5.83 -12.26
N ARG A 121 18.12 -4.50 -12.42
CA ARG A 121 18.45 -3.83 -13.68
C ARG A 121 19.91 -4.04 -14.06
N LYS A 122 20.83 -3.90 -13.09
CA LYS A 122 22.27 -4.11 -13.30
C LYS A 122 22.60 -5.57 -13.62
N ILE A 123 22.02 -6.53 -12.90
CA ILE A 123 22.19 -7.95 -13.21
C ILE A 123 21.70 -8.27 -14.61
N HIS A 124 20.48 -7.83 -14.94
CA HIS A 124 19.92 -8.08 -16.26
C HIS A 124 20.80 -7.50 -17.37
N LYS A 125 21.25 -6.24 -17.22
CA LYS A 125 22.18 -5.62 -18.17
C LYS A 125 23.45 -6.45 -18.32
N LYS A 126 24.06 -6.88 -17.21
CA LYS A 126 25.27 -7.72 -17.28
C LYS A 126 25.04 -9.06 -17.98
N MET A 127 23.90 -9.72 -17.73
CA MET A 127 23.54 -11.00 -18.36
C MET A 127 23.15 -10.86 -19.84
N THR A 128 22.71 -9.68 -20.27
CA THR A 128 22.17 -9.43 -21.61
C THR A 128 23.04 -8.48 -22.43
N ASN A 129 24.35 -8.41 -22.16
CA ASN A 129 25.30 -7.54 -22.87
C ASN A 129 24.82 -6.08 -22.91
N ASP A 130 24.58 -5.52 -21.72
CA ASP A 130 24.12 -4.16 -21.44
C ASP A 130 22.75 -3.75 -21.98
N HIS A 131 21.94 -4.72 -22.41
CA HIS A 131 20.57 -4.47 -22.78
C HIS A 131 19.68 -4.20 -21.56
N SER A 132 18.93 -3.10 -21.63
CA SER A 132 17.91 -2.76 -20.62
C SER A 132 16.77 -3.80 -20.60
N PRO A 133 16.26 -4.19 -19.41
CA PRO A 133 15.07 -5.04 -19.29
C PRO A 133 13.88 -4.53 -20.11
N GLY A 134 13.73 -3.21 -20.21
CA GLY A 134 12.65 -2.57 -20.95
C GLY A 134 12.64 -2.90 -22.44
N LYS A 135 13.78 -3.26 -23.05
CA LYS A 135 13.86 -3.67 -24.46
C LYS A 135 13.02 -4.94 -24.69
N PHE A 136 13.15 -5.91 -23.80
CA PHE A 136 12.43 -7.19 -23.86
C PHE A 136 10.94 -6.99 -23.52
N GLY A 137 10.64 -6.19 -22.50
CA GLY A 137 9.27 -5.82 -22.16
C GLY A 137 8.52 -5.16 -23.32
N LYS A 138 9.12 -4.16 -23.98
CA LYS A 138 8.54 -3.52 -25.17
C LYS A 138 8.33 -4.51 -26.32
N LYS A 139 9.30 -5.38 -26.59
CA LYS A 139 9.18 -6.42 -27.63
C LYS A 139 8.02 -7.38 -27.34
N TYR A 140 7.84 -7.79 -26.09
CA TYR A 140 6.72 -8.62 -25.67
C TYR A 140 5.38 -7.90 -25.86
N LEU A 141 5.26 -6.66 -25.38
CA LEU A 141 4.03 -5.86 -25.50
C LEU A 141 3.64 -5.66 -26.96
N ASN A 142 4.58 -5.32 -27.84
CA ASN A 142 4.33 -5.19 -29.27
C ASN A 142 3.82 -6.51 -29.88
N ASN A 143 4.41 -7.63 -29.49
CA ASN A 143 3.97 -8.95 -29.97
C ASN A 143 2.56 -9.31 -29.45
N HIS A 144 2.26 -8.97 -28.19
CA HIS A 144 0.95 -9.17 -27.59
C HIS A 144 -0.12 -8.35 -28.32
N SER A 145 0.11 -7.05 -28.52
CA SER A 145 -0.80 -6.17 -29.28
C SER A 145 -1.00 -6.65 -30.72
N ARG A 146 0.08 -7.11 -31.38
CA ARG A 146 0.01 -7.72 -32.72
C ARG A 146 -0.90 -8.95 -32.76
N LYS A 147 -0.75 -9.87 -31.80
CA LYS A 147 -1.60 -11.07 -31.68
C LYS A 147 -3.07 -10.69 -31.50
N LEU A 148 -3.37 -9.77 -30.57
CA LEU A 148 -4.74 -9.30 -30.33
C LEU A 148 -5.37 -8.67 -31.58
N SER A 149 -4.65 -7.79 -32.27
CA SER A 149 -5.11 -7.18 -33.53
C SER A 149 -5.40 -8.25 -34.59
N ASN A 150 -4.51 -9.23 -34.77
CA ASN A 150 -4.69 -10.29 -35.76
C ASN A 150 -5.88 -11.20 -35.41
N THR A 151 -6.08 -11.54 -34.13
CA THR A 151 -7.24 -12.30 -33.67
C THR A 151 -8.54 -11.54 -33.92
N ALA A 152 -8.59 -10.23 -33.63
CA ALA A 152 -9.76 -9.40 -33.91
C ALA A 152 -10.08 -9.34 -35.42
N LYS A 153 -9.04 -9.18 -36.26
CA LYS A 153 -9.20 -9.23 -37.73
C LYS A 153 -9.72 -10.60 -38.20
N ARG A 154 -9.19 -11.71 -37.69
CA ARG A 154 -9.67 -13.07 -38.03
C ARG A 154 -11.14 -13.28 -37.66
N ARG A 155 -11.58 -12.81 -36.50
CA ARG A 155 -13.00 -12.91 -36.09
C ARG A 155 -13.93 -12.12 -37.02
N ARG A 156 -13.48 -11.00 -37.57
CA ARG A 156 -14.26 -10.24 -38.58
C ARG A 156 -14.40 -10.96 -39.92
N LEU A 157 -13.47 -11.86 -40.27
CA LEU A 157 -13.54 -12.63 -41.52
C LEU A 157 -14.58 -13.76 -41.46
N PHE A 158 -14.93 -14.21 -40.25
CA PHE A 158 -15.94 -15.25 -40.01
C PHE A 158 -16.93 -14.73 -38.96
N PRO A 159 -17.82 -13.79 -39.33
CA PRO A 159 -18.90 -13.40 -38.43
C PRO A 159 -19.77 -14.63 -38.16
N GLU A 160 -20.11 -14.87 -36.89
CA GLU A 160 -21.13 -15.86 -36.56
C GLU A 160 -22.45 -15.43 -37.22
N ARG A 161 -23.12 -16.39 -37.87
CA ARG A 161 -24.38 -16.17 -38.57
C ARG A 161 -25.51 -15.87 -37.60
#